data_AF-A0A820X0W3-F1
#
_entry.id   AF-A0A820X0W3-F1
#
_cell.length_a   1.000
_cell.length_b   1.000
_cell.length_c   1.000
_cell.angle_alpha   90.00
_cell.angle_beta   90.00
_cell.angle_gamma   90.00
#
_symmetry.space_group_name_H-M   'P 1'
#
loop_
_entity.id
_entity.type
_entity.pdbx_description
1 polymer ?
#
loop_
_entity_poly.entity_id
_entity_poly.type
_entity_poly.pdbx_seq_one_letter_code
_entity_poly.pdbx_strand_id
1 'polypeptide(L)'
;KLTSLGIHCGALTSDVSQREVDEVYRELYKHTPGLKIVYITPEKVAKSDQLAQLLKNLYERKLLARFVIDECHCVSEWGHDFRPDYASL
;
A
#
# COMPACT_ATOMS: atom_id res chain seq x y z
N LYS A 1 -3.80 -12.36 10.75
CA LYS A 1 -4.88 -13.29 10.33
C LYS A 1 -4.66 -13.85 8.92
N LEU A 2 -4.21 -13.06 7.94
CA LEU A 2 -3.86 -13.59 6.61
C LEU A 2 -2.52 -14.35 6.61
N THR A 3 -1.55 -13.87 7.37
CA THR A 3 -0.26 -14.55 7.60
C THR A 3 -0.43 -15.96 8.19
N SER A 4 -1.36 -16.13 9.13
CA SER A 4 -1.70 -17.45 9.71
C SER A 4 -2.38 -18.40 8.71
N LEU A 5 -2.85 -17.90 7.56
CA LEU A 5 -3.38 -18.70 6.46
C LEU A 5 -2.33 -18.95 5.36
N GLY A 6 -1.06 -18.61 5.60
CA GLY A 6 0.03 -18.76 4.63
C GLY A 6 0.05 -17.69 3.54
N ILE A 7 -0.73 -16.62 3.67
CA ILE A 7 -0.72 -15.51 2.71
C ILE A 7 0.30 -14.48 3.17
N HIS A 8 1.32 -14.25 2.35
CA HIS A 8 2.40 -13.31 2.64
C HIS A 8 1.89 -11.87 2.43
N CYS A 9 1.89 -11.09 3.52
CA CYS A 9 1.42 -9.71 3.54
C CYS A 9 2.49 -8.79 4.13
N GLY A 10 2.53 -7.55 3.62
CA GLY A 10 3.38 -6.48 4.14
C GLY A 10 2.55 -5.24 4.45
N ALA A 11 3.14 -4.27 5.14
CA ALA A 11 2.50 -3.01 5.46
C ALA A 11 3.49 -1.85 5.30
N LEU A 12 3.01 -0.75 4.72
CA LEU A 12 3.70 0.54 4.60
C LEU A 12 2.88 1.60 5.33
N THR A 13 2.78 1.44 6.65
CA THR A 13 2.00 2.32 7.55
C THR A 13 2.92 3.04 8.55
N SER A 14 2.37 3.92 9.38
CA SER A 14 3.11 4.60 10.46
C SER A 14 3.53 3.66 11.59
N ASP A 15 2.85 2.52 11.73
CA ASP A 15 2.95 1.66 12.90
C ASP A 15 4.01 0.56 12.75
N VAL A 16 4.70 0.51 11.61
CA VAL A 16 5.79 -0.41 11.33
C VAL A 16 7.15 0.28 11.42
N SER A 17 8.17 -0.46 11.85
CA SER A 17 9.52 0.08 11.96
C SER A 17 10.11 0.42 10.58
N GLN A 18 11.03 1.37 10.52
CA GLN A 18 11.72 1.73 9.27
C GLN A 18 12.40 0.50 8.63
N ARG A 19 12.94 -0.42 9.44
CA ARG A 19 13.54 -1.66 8.96
C ARG A 19 12.53 -2.56 8.23
N GLU A 20 11.32 -2.70 8.78
CA GLU A 20 10.24 -3.48 8.15
C GLU A 20 9.77 -2.81 6.85
N VAL A 21 9.68 -1.48 6.84
CA VAL A 21 9.38 -0.70 5.63
C VAL A 21 10.42 -0.97 4.54
N ASP A 22 11.71 -0.91 4.87
CA ASP A 22 12.80 -1.17 3.93
C ASP A 22 12.79 -2.62 3.42
N GLU A 23 12.44 -3.57 4.29
CA GLU A 23 12.23 -4.98 3.94
C GLU A 23 11.10 -5.16 2.92
N VAL A 24 9.96 -4.47 3.10
CA VAL A 24 8.83 -4.50 2.16
C VAL A 24 9.23 -3.92 0.80
N TYR A 25 9.89 -2.75 0.78
CA TYR A 25 10.36 -2.16 -0.49
C TYR A 25 11.30 -3.11 -1.22
N ARG A 26 12.32 -3.64 -0.51
CA ARG A 26 13.29 -4.58 -1.08
C ARG A 26 12.62 -5.84 -1.64
N GLU A 27 11.63 -6.37 -0.95
CA GLU A 27 10.86 -7.55 -1.41
C GLU A 27 10.09 -7.25 -2.70
N LEU A 28 9.44 -6.09 -2.80
CA LEU A 28 8.64 -5.70 -3.98
C LEU A 28 9.49 -5.35 -5.21
N TYR A 29 10.74 -4.92 -5.01
CA TYR A 29 11.68 -4.71 -6.12
C TYR A 29 12.27 -6.01 -6.70
N LYS A 30 12.14 -7.16 -6.03
CA LYS A 30 12.59 -8.46 -6.59
C LYS A 30 11.83 -8.79 -7.87
N HIS A 31 12.48 -9.49 -8.81
CA HIS A 31 11.86 -9.94 -10.08
C HIS A 31 10.54 -10.68 -9.88
N THR A 32 10.45 -11.51 -8.83
CA THR A 32 9.25 -12.24 -8.45
C THR A 32 8.99 -12.03 -6.95
N PRO A 33 8.22 -11.00 -6.57
CA PRO A 33 7.90 -10.73 -5.17
C PRO A 33 7.07 -11.85 -4.54
N GLY A 34 7.41 -12.22 -3.30
CA GLY A 34 6.64 -13.16 -2.51
C GLY A 34 5.38 -12.54 -1.89
N LEU A 35 5.38 -11.23 -1.66
CA LEU A 35 4.25 -10.49 -1.09
C LEU A 35 3.05 -10.48 -2.04
N LYS A 36 1.87 -10.81 -1.51
CA LYS A 36 0.61 -10.85 -2.26
C LYS A 36 -0.30 -9.67 -1.94
N ILE A 37 -0.22 -9.14 -0.72
CA ILE A 37 -1.03 -8.01 -0.25
C ILE A 37 -0.09 -7.06 0.48
N VAL A 38 -0.21 -5.77 0.17
CA VAL A 38 0.52 -4.70 0.86
C VAL A 38 -0.50 -3.69 1.33
N TYR A 39 -0.58 -3.49 2.64
CA TYR A 39 -1.43 -2.46 3.25
C TYR A 39 -0.69 -1.14 3.24
N ILE A 40 -1.37 -0.07 2.82
CA ILE A 40 -0.78 1.26 2.67
C ILE A 40 -1.79 2.27 3.21
N THR A 41 -1.34 3.28 3.97
CA THR A 41 -2.23 4.36 4.40
C THR A 41 -2.38 5.43 3.31
N PRO A 42 -3.51 6.14 3.25
CA PRO A 42 -3.74 7.19 2.24
C PRO A 42 -2.66 8.27 2.24
N GLU A 43 -2.18 8.67 3.42
CA GLU A 43 -1.15 9.71 3.57
C GLU A 43 0.15 9.30 2.87
N LYS A 44 0.49 8.00 2.91
CA LYS A 44 1.69 7.46 2.25
C LYS A 44 1.54 7.52 0.73
N VAL A 45 0.34 7.23 0.21
CA VAL A 45 0.05 7.33 -1.24
C VAL A 45 0.19 8.77 -1.71
N ALA A 46 -0.35 9.72 -0.94
CA ALA A 46 -0.35 11.14 -1.31
C ALA A 46 1.05 11.79 -1.23
N LYS A 47 1.92 11.35 -0.30
CA LYS A 47 3.14 12.10 0.08
C LYS A 47 4.46 11.37 -0.25
N SER A 48 4.44 10.11 -0.68
CA SER A 48 5.67 9.32 -0.85
C SER A 48 6.04 9.12 -2.33
N ASP A 49 7.05 9.87 -2.79
CA ASP A 49 7.64 9.67 -4.12
C ASP A 49 8.22 8.26 -4.30
N GLN A 50 8.82 7.70 -3.25
CA GLN A 50 9.36 6.34 -3.27
C GLN A 50 8.25 5.31 -3.53
N LEU A 51 7.08 5.48 -2.92
CA LEU A 51 5.93 4.62 -3.19
C LEU A 51 5.44 4.80 -4.63
N ALA A 52 5.34 6.03 -5.12
CA ALA A 52 4.94 6.29 -6.50
C ALA A 52 5.88 5.61 -7.52
N GLN A 53 7.19 5.68 -7.29
CA GLN A 53 8.20 4.99 -8.11
C GLN A 53 8.07 3.46 -8.02
N LEU A 54 7.83 2.92 -6.83
CA LEU A 54 7.60 1.49 -6.64
C LEU A 54 6.35 1.01 -7.40
N LEU A 55 5.22 1.72 -7.29
CA LEU A 55 3.98 1.36 -7.97
C LEU A 55 4.14 1.42 -9.50
N LYS A 56 4.83 2.44 -10.01
CA LYS A 56 5.19 2.55 -11.43
C LYS A 56 6.05 1.36 -11.88
N ASN A 57 7.09 1.00 -11.12
CA ASN A 57 7.93 -0.16 -11.41
C ASN A 57 7.12 -1.46 -11.46
N LEU A 58 6.24 -1.70 -10.49
CA LEU A 58 5.39 -2.89 -10.44
C LEU A 58 4.40 -2.93 -11.61
N TYR A 59 3.84 -1.78 -11.99
CA TYR A 59 2.94 -1.66 -13.14
C TYR A 59 3.64 -1.97 -14.46
N GLU A 60 4.81 -1.36 -14.71
CA GLU A 60 5.62 -1.60 -15.92
C GLU A 60 6.02 -3.07 -16.07
N ARG A 61 6.26 -3.75 -14.94
CA ARG A 61 6.60 -5.18 -14.88
C ARG A 61 5.38 -6.10 -14.90
N LYS A 62 4.16 -5.57 -15.01
CA LYS A 62 2.89 -6.31 -14.99
C LYS A 62 2.68 -7.14 -13.70
N LEU A 63 3.18 -6.65 -12.58
CA LEU A 63 3.07 -7.30 -11.26
C LEU A 63 2.06 -6.60 -10.33
N LEU A 64 1.56 -5.43 -10.71
CA LEU A 64 0.50 -4.74 -10.00
C LEU A 64 -0.86 -5.33 -10.41
N ALA A 65 -1.50 -6.07 -9.51
CA ALA A 65 -2.74 -6.79 -9.82
C ALA A 65 -3.99 -5.91 -9.77
N ARG A 66 -4.14 -5.10 -8.71
CA ARG A 66 -5.28 -4.19 -8.49
C ARG A 66 -5.01 -3.28 -7.28
N PHE A 67 -5.78 -2.22 -7.18
CA PHE A 67 -5.95 -1.46 -5.94
C PHE A 67 -7.25 -1.88 -5.24
N VAL A 68 -7.21 -1.92 -3.92
CA VAL A 68 -8.39 -2.13 -3.06
C VAL A 68 -8.41 -0.97 -2.09
N ILE A 69 -9.49 -0.18 -2.14
CA ILE A 69 -9.68 0.97 -1.26
C ILE A 69 -10.65 0.51 -0.17
N ASP A 70 -10.13 0.41 1.05
CA ASP A 70 -10.93 0.12 2.23
C ASP A 70 -11.57 1.42 2.75
N GLU A 71 -12.75 1.29 3.37
CA GLU A 71 -13.53 2.42 3.89
C GLU A 71 -13.73 3.56 2.88
N CYS A 72 -14.08 3.22 1.63
CA CYS A 72 -14.29 4.19 0.56
C CYS A 72 -15.34 5.26 0.88
N HIS A 73 -16.19 5.03 1.88
CA HIS A 73 -17.13 6.01 2.39
C HIS A 73 -16.43 7.27 2.95
N CYS A 74 -15.17 7.18 3.39
CA CYS A 74 -14.34 8.31 3.86
C CYS A 74 -14.01 9.34 2.77
N VAL A 75 -14.24 9.00 1.48
CA VAL A 75 -13.99 9.88 0.33
C VAL A 75 -15.08 10.96 0.19
N SER A 76 -16.28 10.73 0.73
CA SER A 76 -17.40 11.67 0.59
C SER A 76 -17.44 12.70 1.72
N GLU A 77 -17.43 13.99 1.38
CA GLU A 77 -17.64 15.10 2.33
C GLU A 77 -19.00 15.08 3.04
N TRP A 78 -19.94 14.23 2.56
CA TRP A 78 -21.27 14.07 3.15
C TRP A 78 -21.32 12.94 4.20
N GLY A 79 -20.23 12.18 4.34
CA GLY A 79 -20.05 11.18 5.40
C GLY A 79 -19.52 11.82 6.68
N HIS A 80 -19.90 11.28 7.83
CA HIS A 80 -19.47 11.78 9.15
C HIS A 80 -17.94 11.68 9.39
N ASP A 81 -17.22 10.89 8.59
CA ASP A 81 -15.78 10.59 8.72
C ASP A 81 -14.98 10.94 7.46
N PHE A 82 -15.15 12.16 6.94
CA PHE A 82 -14.36 12.63 5.80
C PHE A 82 -12.86 12.68 6.14
N ARG A 83 -12.02 12.10 5.27
CA ARG A 83 -10.55 12.12 5.40
C ARG A 83 -9.91 12.81 4.19
N PRO A 84 -9.30 13.99 4.35
CA PRO A 84 -8.73 14.75 3.24
C PRO A 84 -7.69 13.97 2.41
N ASP A 85 -6.88 13.11 3.05
CA ASP A 85 -5.85 12.33 2.35
C ASP A 85 -6.45 11.28 1.39
N TYR A 86 -7.73 10.92 1.52
CA TYR A 86 -8.44 10.10 0.52
C TYR A 86 -8.80 10.88 -0.75
N ALA A 87 -8.99 12.21 -0.67
CA ALA A 87 -9.33 13.04 -1.82
C ALA A 87 -8.15 13.20 -2.81
N SER A 88 -6.93 12.91 -2.35
CA SER A 88 -5.69 12.90 -3.15
C SER A 88 -5.33 11.53 -3.74
N LEU A 89 -6.15 10.50 -3.54
CA LEU A 89 -6.01 9.18 -4.18
C LEU A 89 -6.52 9.22 -5.64
#